data_AF-A0A8S8YGW6-F1
#
_entry.id   AF-A0A8S8YGW6-F1
#
_cell.length_a   1.000
_cell.length_b   1.000
_cell.length_c   1.000
_cell.angle_alpha   90.00
_cell.angle_beta   90.00
_cell.angle_gamma   90.00
#
_symmetry.space_group_name_H-M   'P 1'
#
loop_
_entity.id
_entity.type
_entity.pdbx_description
1 polymer ?
#
loop_
_entity_poly.entity_id
_entity_poly.type
_entity_poly.pdbx_seq_one_letter_code
_entity_poly.pdbx_strand_id
1 'polypeptide(L)'
;MSGYTLHGKAEPNSQISVMGPTGTAIESTTDENGDWSVTLDVFKSGGGEAAAVELEVPFLGALPFDPGIVRGGDDGVHRIIAEPDGATAAALLMRLWIMYWPN
;
A
#
# COMPACT_ATOMS: atom_id res chain seq x y z
N MET A 1 2.33 -1.90 -7.40
CA MET A 1 1.77 -1.15 -6.27
C MET A 1 1.16 -2.16 -5.32
N SER A 2 1.32 -2.00 -4.01
CA SER A 2 0.60 -2.85 -3.04
C SER A 2 -0.90 -2.52 -3.10
N GLY A 3 -1.77 -3.47 -2.79
CA GLY A 3 -3.20 -3.23 -2.73
C GLY A 3 -3.61 -2.15 -1.72
N TYR A 4 -4.88 -1.73 -1.77
CA TYR A 4 -5.48 -0.77 -0.83
C TYR A 4 -6.07 -1.51 0.37
N THR A 5 -5.59 -1.21 1.58
CA THR A 5 -6.05 -1.88 2.79
C THR A 5 -7.25 -1.15 3.38
N LEU A 6 -8.37 -1.87 3.50
CA LEU A 6 -9.55 -1.45 4.22
C LEU A 6 -9.45 -1.91 5.67
N HIS A 7 -9.83 -1.04 6.59
CA HIS A 7 -9.95 -1.33 8.02
C HIS A 7 -11.39 -1.09 8.47
N GLY A 8 -11.85 -1.88 9.42
CA GLY A 8 -13.18 -1.68 10.00
C GLY A 8 -13.36 -2.44 11.31
N LYS A 9 -14.57 -2.28 11.88
CA LYS A 9 -15.03 -3.02 13.05
C LYS A 9 -16.29 -3.79 12.74
N ALA A 10 -16.41 -5.01 13.26
CA ALA A 10 -17.65 -5.79 13.27
C ALA A 10 -17.73 -6.62 14.57
N GLU A 11 -18.72 -7.50 14.67
CA GLU A 11 -18.81 -8.42 15.82
C GLU A 11 -17.54 -9.27 15.93
N PRO A 12 -16.96 -9.47 17.14
CA PRO A 12 -15.77 -10.29 17.33
C PRO A 12 -15.95 -11.73 16.83
N ASN A 13 -14.89 -12.31 16.24
CA ASN A 13 -14.89 -13.66 15.67
C ASN A 13 -15.98 -13.89 14.59
N SER A 14 -16.41 -12.83 13.90
CA SER A 14 -17.41 -12.88 12.84
C SER A 14 -16.74 -12.85 11.47
N GLN A 15 -17.36 -13.52 10.50
CA GLN A 15 -16.89 -13.53 9.13
C GLN A 15 -17.44 -12.31 8.39
N ILE A 16 -16.57 -11.66 7.63
CA ILE A 16 -16.86 -10.46 6.86
C ILE A 16 -16.47 -10.69 5.40
N SER A 17 -17.40 -10.33 4.52
CA SER A 17 -17.22 -10.39 3.07
C SER A 17 -17.11 -8.98 2.53
N VAL A 18 -16.01 -8.67 1.85
CA VAL A 18 -15.81 -7.40 1.17
C VAL A 18 -15.78 -7.63 -0.33
N MET A 19 -16.62 -6.92 -1.07
CA MET A 19 -16.63 -6.98 -2.53
C MET A 19 -15.42 -6.23 -3.08
N GLY A 20 -14.51 -6.94 -3.74
CA GLY A 20 -13.37 -6.34 -4.41
C GLY A 20 -13.74 -5.60 -5.70
N PRO A 21 -12.88 -4.68 -6.19
CA PRO A 21 -13.11 -3.93 -7.42
C PRO A 21 -13.13 -4.81 -8.69
N THR A 22 -12.63 -6.04 -8.58
CA THR A 22 -12.65 -7.07 -9.63
C THR A 22 -13.91 -7.94 -9.60
N GLY A 23 -14.87 -7.65 -8.72
CA GLY A 23 -16.10 -8.43 -8.53
C GLY A 23 -15.91 -9.76 -7.79
N THR A 24 -14.73 -9.99 -7.21
CA THR A 24 -14.44 -11.15 -6.37
C THR A 24 -14.65 -10.79 -4.90
N ALA A 25 -15.39 -11.63 -4.17
CA ALA A 25 -15.56 -11.49 -2.73
C ALA A 25 -14.28 -11.88 -2.01
N ILE A 26 -13.81 -11.00 -1.12
CA ILE A 26 -12.67 -11.24 -0.25
C ILE A 26 -13.21 -11.42 1.16
N GLU A 27 -13.01 -12.60 1.70
CA GLU A 27 -13.45 -12.96 3.05
C GLU A 27 -12.33 -12.68 4.06
N SER A 28 -12.69 -12.16 5.22
CA SER A 28 -11.81 -12.05 6.37
C SER A 28 -12.60 -12.36 7.65
N THR A 29 -11.90 -12.50 8.76
CA THR A 29 -12.52 -12.73 10.07
C THR A 29 -12.06 -11.63 11.01
N THR A 30 -12.99 -11.09 11.79
CA THR A 30 -12.66 -10.12 12.83
C THR A 30 -11.92 -10.78 13.99
N ASP A 31 -11.02 -10.03 14.62
CA ASP A 31 -10.31 -10.49 15.80
C ASP A 31 -11.19 -10.43 17.08
N GLU A 32 -10.60 -10.72 18.24
CA GLU A 32 -11.27 -10.69 19.54
C GLU A 32 -11.80 -9.29 19.93
N ASN A 33 -11.25 -8.23 19.35
CA ASN A 33 -11.68 -6.85 19.56
C ASN A 33 -12.71 -6.38 18.51
N GLY A 34 -13.03 -7.25 17.54
CA GLY A 34 -13.90 -6.93 16.42
C GLY A 34 -13.20 -6.16 15.30
N ASP A 35 -11.88 -5.97 15.37
CA ASP A 35 -11.10 -5.29 14.36
C ASP A 35 -10.81 -6.22 13.17
N TRP A 36 -10.78 -5.65 11.97
CA TRP A 36 -10.41 -6.37 10.76
C TRP A 36 -9.67 -5.52 9.76
N SER A 37 -8.87 -6.18 8.92
CA SER A 37 -8.27 -5.57 7.74
C SER A 37 -8.35 -6.49 6.52
N VAL A 38 -8.66 -5.92 5.36
CA VAL A 38 -8.64 -6.61 4.07
C VAL A 38 -7.87 -5.75 3.07
N THR A 39 -6.92 -6.35 2.36
CA THR A 39 -6.18 -5.68 1.29
C THR A 39 -6.80 -5.99 -0.07
N LEU A 40 -7.25 -4.94 -0.77
CA LEU A 40 -7.80 -5.01 -2.12
C LEU A 40 -6.69 -4.85 -3.15
N ASP A 41 -6.50 -5.83 -4.03
CA ASP A 41 -5.65 -5.66 -5.21
C ASP A 41 -6.41 -4.86 -6.29
N VAL A 42 -6.27 -3.53 -6.22
CA VAL A 42 -6.92 -2.59 -7.15
C VAL A 42 -6.17 -2.50 -8.49
N PHE A 43 -4.86 -2.73 -8.49
CA PHE A 43 -4.01 -2.64 -9.68
C PHE A 43 -3.11 -3.88 -9.80
N LYS A 44 -2.70 -4.20 -11.04
CA LYS A 44 -1.66 -5.21 -11.25
C LYS A 44 -0.36 -4.79 -10.54
N SER A 45 0.27 -5.71 -9.84
CA SER A 45 1.57 -5.56 -9.19
C SER A 45 2.69 -6.13 -10.08
N GLY A 46 3.96 -5.88 -9.72
CA GLY A 46 5.13 -6.44 -10.41
C GLY A 46 5.55 -5.82 -11.76
N GLY A 47 4.70 -5.02 -12.42
CA GLY A 47 5.03 -4.45 -13.73
C GLY A 47 6.31 -3.60 -13.77
N GLY A 48 6.56 -2.81 -12.72
CA GLY A 48 7.79 -2.01 -12.63
C GLY A 48 9.05 -2.84 -12.36
N GLU A 49 8.92 -3.95 -11.64
CA GLU A 49 10.03 -4.90 -11.41
C GLU A 49 10.35 -5.68 -12.68
N ALA A 50 9.32 -6.15 -13.40
CA ALA A 50 9.47 -6.80 -14.70
C ALA A 50 10.16 -5.88 -15.72
N ALA A 51 9.76 -4.61 -15.78
CA ALA A 51 10.41 -3.62 -16.65
C ALA A 51 11.86 -3.33 -16.25
N ALA A 52 12.16 -3.30 -14.93
CA ALA A 52 13.53 -3.12 -14.46
C ALA A 52 14.44 -4.29 -14.87
N VAL A 53 13.93 -5.52 -14.79
CA VAL A 53 14.63 -6.73 -15.28
C VAL A 53 14.83 -6.66 -16.79
N GLU A 54 13.81 -6.32 -17.56
CA GLU A 54 13.88 -6.22 -19.03
C GLU A 54 14.89 -5.16 -19.50
N LEU A 55 14.97 -4.03 -18.80
CA LEU A 55 15.87 -2.93 -19.12
C LEU A 55 17.25 -3.06 -18.47
N GLU A 56 17.51 -4.14 -17.73
CA GLU A 56 18.75 -4.38 -16.97
C GLU A 56 19.11 -3.23 -16.01
N VAL A 57 18.10 -2.53 -15.48
CA VAL A 57 18.28 -1.45 -14.51
C VAL A 57 17.94 -1.92 -13.11
N PRO A 58 18.58 -1.37 -12.05
CA PRO A 58 18.25 -1.73 -10.68
C PRO A 58 16.79 -1.40 -10.35
N PHE A 59 16.04 -2.39 -9.88
CA PHE A 59 14.71 -2.14 -9.34
C PHE A 59 14.83 -1.30 -8.06
N LEU A 60 14.18 -0.13 -8.04
CA LEU A 60 14.30 0.82 -6.94
C LEU A 60 13.31 0.55 -5.79
N GLY A 61 12.42 -0.42 -5.95
CA GLY A 61 11.38 -0.76 -4.98
C GLY A 61 9.97 -0.44 -5.48
N ALA A 62 8.97 -0.86 -4.71
CA ALA A 62 7.57 -0.60 -4.98
C ALA A 62 6.99 0.32 -3.90
N LEU A 63 6.17 1.29 -4.31
CA LEU A 63 5.36 2.06 -3.38
C LEU A 63 4.03 1.37 -3.10
N PRO A 64 3.52 1.48 -1.85
CA PRO A 64 2.17 1.08 -1.57
C PRO A 64 1.17 1.98 -2.29
N PHE A 65 -0.03 1.47 -2.57
CA PHE A 65 -1.09 2.32 -3.10
C PHE A 65 -1.59 3.26 -2.00
N ASP A 66 -1.49 4.57 -2.25
CA ASP A 66 -1.88 5.61 -1.31
C ASP A 66 -2.65 6.71 -2.05
N PRO A 67 -3.98 6.80 -1.88
CA PRO A 67 -4.79 7.87 -2.46
C PRO A 67 -4.34 9.28 -2.04
N GLY A 68 -3.71 9.39 -0.87
CA GLY A 68 -3.15 10.63 -0.35
C GLY A 68 -2.00 11.19 -1.20
N ILE A 69 -1.34 10.37 -2.03
CA ILE A 69 -0.33 10.87 -2.99
C ILE A 69 -0.97 11.85 -4.00
N VAL A 70 -2.18 11.55 -4.48
CA VAL A 70 -2.86 12.40 -5.47
C VAL A 70 -3.16 13.76 -4.85
N ARG A 71 -3.76 13.77 -3.66
CA ARG A 71 -4.02 15.01 -2.91
C ARG A 71 -2.75 15.77 -2.57
N GLY A 72 -1.72 15.08 -2.10
CA GLY A 72 -0.44 15.72 -1.77
C GLY A 72 0.27 16.33 -2.98
N GLY A 73 0.04 15.77 -4.18
CA GLY A 73 0.48 16.36 -5.45
C GLY A 73 -0.26 17.64 -5.79
N ASP A 74 -1.59 17.63 -5.69
CA ASP A 74 -2.44 18.78 -6.01
C ASP A 74 -2.31 19.92 -4.97
N ASP A 75 -2.20 19.57 -3.68
CA ASP A 75 -2.08 20.52 -2.56
C ASP A 75 -0.64 21.01 -2.34
N GLY A 76 0.35 20.40 -3.00
CA GLY A 76 1.78 20.71 -2.85
C GLY A 76 2.41 20.26 -1.53
N VAL A 77 1.69 19.49 -0.70
CA VAL A 77 2.19 18.96 0.57
C VAL A 77 2.48 17.47 0.42
N HIS A 78 3.76 17.13 0.31
CA HIS A 78 4.19 15.75 0.09
C HIS A 78 3.83 14.83 1.26
N ARG A 79 3.58 13.54 0.98
CA ARG A 79 3.10 12.59 2.00
C ARG A 79 4.05 12.40 3.18
N ILE A 80 5.37 12.48 2.95
CA ILE A 80 6.40 12.47 4.00
C ILE A 80 6.16 13.58 5.04
N ILE A 81 5.62 14.72 4.63
CA ILE A 81 5.31 15.85 5.53
C ILE A 81 3.91 15.68 6.12
N ALA A 82 2.93 15.31 5.31
CA ALA A 82 1.53 15.23 5.71
C ALA A 82 1.19 14.01 6.61
N GLU A 83 1.91 12.90 6.48
CA GLU A 83 1.79 11.69 7.31
C GLU A 83 3.14 10.98 7.37
N PRO A 84 4.07 11.47 8.22
CA PRO A 84 5.44 10.97 8.29
C PRO A 84 5.55 9.50 8.72
N ASP A 85 4.59 9.01 9.51
CA ASP A 85 4.54 7.63 10.00
C ASP A 85 3.76 6.68 9.06
N GLY A 86 3.26 7.20 7.93
CA GLY A 86 2.49 6.44 6.96
C GLY A 86 3.36 5.47 6.14
N ALA A 87 2.77 4.38 5.67
CA ALA A 87 3.48 3.34 4.90
C ALA A 87 4.18 3.91 3.65
N THR A 88 3.59 4.91 3.00
CA THR A 88 4.18 5.62 1.85
C THR A 88 5.41 6.42 2.23
N ALA A 89 5.35 7.16 3.33
CA ALA A 89 6.47 7.95 3.84
C ALA A 89 7.64 7.03 4.23
N ALA A 90 7.35 5.93 4.92
CA ALA A 90 8.34 4.91 5.26
C ALA A 90 9.01 4.30 4.02
N ALA A 91 8.23 3.93 2.99
CA ALA A 91 8.76 3.36 1.76
C ALA A 91 9.69 4.33 0.99
N LEU A 92 9.33 5.62 0.95
CA LEU A 92 10.16 6.66 0.34
C LEU A 92 11.45 6.91 1.15
N LEU A 93 11.35 6.98 2.48
CA LEU A 93 12.49 7.24 3.37
C LEU A 93 13.48 6.07 3.42
N MET A 94 12.99 4.81 3.45
CA MET A 94 13.84 3.62 3.37
C MET A 94 14.72 3.64 2.12
N ARG A 95 14.21 4.14 0.99
CA ARG A 95 14.98 4.20 -0.24
C ARG A 95 16.01 5.33 -0.25
N LEU A 96 15.69 6.49 0.33
CA LEU A 96 16.64 7.59 0.46
C LEU A 96 17.89 7.16 1.25
N TRP A 97 17.70 6.34 2.28
CA TRP A 97 18.78 5.79 3.08
C TRP A 97 19.70 4.85 2.29
N ILE A 98 19.13 3.94 1.49
CA ILE A 98 19.89 3.01 0.63
C ILE A 98 20.69 3.75 -0.46
N MET A 99 20.19 4.90 -0.94
CA MET A 99 20.82 5.65 -2.03
C MET A 99 21.97 6.56 -1.55
N TYR A 100 21.87 7.13 -0.35
CA TYR A 100 22.86 8.06 0.21
C TYR A 100 23.83 7.43 1.21
N TRP A 101 23.56 6.21 1.65
CA TRP A 101 24.51 5.39 2.41
C TRP A 101 24.55 3.95 1.86
N PRO A 102 24.98 3.76 0.60
CA PRO A 102 25.49 2.45 0.20
C PRO A 102 26.79 2.27 0.99
N ASN A 103 26.95 1.15 1.71
CA ASN A 103 28.22 0.87 2.38
C ASN A 103 29.44 1.10 1.46
#